data_AF-C4ZBQ6-F1
#
_entry.id   AF-C4ZBQ6-F1
#
_cell.length_a   1.000
_cell.length_b   1.000
_cell.length_c   1.000
_cell.angle_alpha   90.00
_cell.angle_beta   90.00
_cell.angle_gamma   90.00
#
_symmetry.space_group_name_H-M   'P 1'
#
loop_
_entity.id
_entity.type
_entity.pdbx_description
1 polymer ?
#
loop_
_entity_poly.entity_id
_entity_poly.type
_entity_poly.pdbx_seq_one_letter_code
_entity_poly.pdbx_strand_id
1 'polypeptide(L)'
;MDKYLSIITNFGCHGRCPYCIVRENGIKVPKSTIGGLDKLEDAIKMTGANIVSISGGGDPLYRYSDNPLVPMYLGMVMGICIKAGIPMEMHTSYTESEFPYHFCKRVVYHLQSVEDLENVVRRGAEIVRVVFVATEKLSREEINRISDFVRCSDQIDELSFRQMVNDRYETEYYNDDFLKAGHNKGLWHYIRQKDYNIYYAENRIYTKFSEIEADIQEER
;
A
#
# COMPACT_ATOMS: atom_id res chain seq x y z
N MET A 1 14.22 -12.70 5.65
CA MET A 1 13.09 -11.81 5.98
C MET A 1 13.01 -10.78 4.87
N ASP A 2 11.82 -10.51 4.35
CA ASP A 2 11.64 -9.54 3.27
C ASP A 2 11.90 -8.13 3.79
N LYS A 3 12.62 -7.33 2.98
CA LYS A 3 13.00 -5.96 3.29
C LYS A 3 12.47 -5.07 2.17
N TYR A 4 11.51 -4.25 2.54
CA TYR A 4 10.73 -3.45 1.61
C TYR A 4 11.29 -2.04 1.47
N LEU A 5 11.35 -1.54 0.23
CA LEU A 5 11.41 -0.12 -0.08
C LEU A 5 10.06 0.29 -0.66
N SER A 6 9.29 1.08 0.10
CA SER A 6 7.98 1.58 -0.30
C SER A 6 8.11 2.93 -1.00
N ILE A 7 7.96 2.95 -2.32
CA ILE A 7 7.84 4.18 -3.09
C ILE A 7 6.48 4.80 -2.76
N ILE A 8 6.49 6.04 -2.28
CA ILE A 8 5.28 6.82 -1.99
C ILE A 8 4.97 7.70 -3.19
N THR A 9 3.91 7.34 -3.92
CA THR A 9 3.44 8.09 -5.08
C THR A 9 2.33 9.08 -4.73
N ASN A 10 2.25 10.19 -5.46
CA ASN A 10 1.14 11.12 -5.38
C ASN A 10 0.76 11.63 -6.79
N PHE A 11 -0.06 10.84 -7.48
CA PHE A 11 -0.69 11.24 -8.75
C PHE A 11 -2.08 11.86 -8.54
N GLY A 12 -2.59 11.79 -7.31
CA GLY A 12 -3.96 12.16 -6.92
C GLY A 12 -4.66 11.00 -6.20
N CYS A 13 -5.92 11.21 -5.85
CA CYS A 13 -6.74 10.25 -5.11
C CYS A 13 -8.22 10.46 -5.43
N HIS A 14 -9.01 9.38 -5.45
CA HIS A 14 -10.47 9.46 -5.61
C HIS A 14 -11.22 9.82 -4.31
N GLY A 15 -10.50 9.94 -3.18
CA GLY A 15 -11.02 10.54 -1.95
C GLY A 15 -12.03 9.71 -1.15
N ARG A 16 -12.26 8.44 -1.50
CA ARG A 16 -13.32 7.62 -0.87
C ARG A 16 -12.92 6.99 0.46
N CYS A 17 -11.64 7.00 0.83
CA CYS A 17 -11.18 6.39 2.08
C CYS A 17 -11.69 7.23 3.27
N PRO A 18 -12.48 6.67 4.21
CA PRO A 18 -13.00 7.43 5.35
C PRO A 18 -11.96 7.65 6.46
N TYR A 19 -10.86 6.89 6.45
CA TYR A 19 -9.79 6.89 7.45
C TYR A 19 -8.43 7.30 6.85
N CYS A 20 -8.44 8.18 5.85
CA CYS A 20 -7.25 8.52 5.09
C CYS A 20 -6.23 9.28 5.95
N ILE A 21 -5.17 8.60 6.40
CA ILE A 21 -4.13 9.20 7.26
C ILE A 21 -3.53 10.50 6.67
N VAL A 22 -3.38 10.57 5.34
CA VAL A 22 -2.85 11.74 4.64
C VAL A 22 -3.80 12.92 4.76
N ARG A 23 -5.08 12.72 4.45
CA ARG A 23 -6.10 13.79 4.50
C ARG A 23 -6.37 14.22 5.93
N GLU A 24 -6.61 13.27 6.83
CA GLU A 24 -7.03 13.57 8.21
C GLU A 24 -5.91 14.24 9.02
N ASN A 25 -4.64 13.97 8.71
CA ASN A 25 -3.50 14.57 9.41
C ASN A 25 -2.83 15.70 8.62
N GLY A 26 -3.42 16.13 7.49
CA GLY A 26 -2.88 17.21 6.67
C GLY A 26 -1.51 16.96 6.05
N ILE A 27 -1.09 15.69 5.92
CA ILE A 27 0.25 15.31 5.44
C ILE A 27 0.41 15.72 3.98
N LYS A 28 1.43 16.52 3.69
CA LYS A 28 1.73 16.97 2.33
C LYS A 28 2.71 16.02 1.66
N VAL A 29 2.19 14.99 1.00
CA VAL A 29 3.01 14.09 0.19
C VAL A 29 3.45 14.81 -1.09
N PRO A 30 4.75 14.82 -1.46
CA PRO A 30 5.22 15.50 -2.66
C PRO A 30 4.60 14.86 -3.91
N LYS A 31 4.37 15.68 -4.94
CA LYS A 31 3.87 15.17 -6.24
C LYS A 31 4.93 14.26 -6.85
N SER A 32 4.50 13.13 -7.40
CA SER A 32 5.42 12.23 -8.09
C SER A 32 5.91 12.83 -9.40
N THR A 33 7.22 12.81 -9.62
CA THR A 33 7.84 13.23 -10.87
C THR A 33 8.76 12.15 -11.42
N ILE A 34 9.03 12.20 -12.73
CA ILE A 34 9.98 11.28 -13.36
C ILE A 34 11.40 11.49 -12.80
N GLY A 35 11.82 12.74 -12.61
CA GLY A 35 13.11 13.05 -11.98
C GLY A 35 13.19 12.57 -10.53
N GLY A 36 12.06 12.43 -9.84
CA GLY A 36 11.97 11.83 -8.51
C GLY A 36 12.41 10.37 -8.43
N LEU A 37 12.66 9.71 -9.56
CA LEU A 37 13.17 8.33 -9.64
C LEU A 37 14.69 8.24 -9.85
N ASP A 38 15.38 9.34 -10.07
CA ASP A 38 16.81 9.37 -10.44
C ASP A 38 17.70 8.60 -9.46
N LYS A 39 17.37 8.66 -8.15
CA LYS A 39 18.12 7.97 -7.08
C LYS A 39 17.51 6.65 -6.63
N LEU A 40 16.48 6.12 -7.32
CA LEU A 40 15.79 4.91 -6.88
C LEU A 40 16.71 3.69 -6.89
N GLU A 41 17.54 3.52 -7.92
CA GLU A 41 18.47 2.37 -8.00
C GLU A 41 19.49 2.40 -6.84
N ASP A 42 19.99 3.58 -6.49
CA ASP A 42 20.91 3.76 -5.36
C ASP A 42 20.19 3.54 -4.03
N ALA A 43 18.96 4.02 -3.88
CA ALA A 43 18.14 3.81 -2.68
C ALA A 43 17.87 2.31 -2.44
N ILE A 44 17.55 1.56 -3.49
CA ILE A 44 17.39 0.10 -3.44
C ILE A 44 18.67 -0.57 -2.91
N LYS A 45 19.83 -0.21 -3.46
CA LYS A 45 21.12 -0.77 -3.04
C LYS A 45 21.47 -0.40 -1.60
N MET A 46 21.34 0.88 -1.25
CA MET A 46 21.66 1.41 0.08
C MET A 46 20.81 0.76 1.17
N THR A 47 19.53 0.55 0.88
CA THR A 47 18.59 -0.05 1.85
C THR A 47 18.71 -1.56 1.90
N GLY A 48 19.29 -2.20 0.87
CA GLY A 48 19.31 -3.66 0.73
C GLY A 48 17.90 -4.23 0.58
N ALA A 49 16.97 -3.46 0.01
CA ALA A 49 15.61 -3.90 -0.22
C ALA A 49 15.59 -5.05 -1.22
N ASN A 50 14.77 -6.07 -0.95
CA ASN A 50 14.56 -7.22 -1.84
C ASN A 50 13.13 -7.26 -2.41
N ILE A 51 12.30 -6.27 -2.07
CA ILE A 51 10.99 -6.01 -2.68
C ILE A 51 10.82 -4.48 -2.79
N VAL A 52 10.37 -4.00 -3.94
CA VAL A 52 9.93 -2.62 -4.13
C VAL A 52 8.42 -2.58 -4.07
N SER A 53 7.86 -1.89 -3.09
CA SER A 53 6.42 -1.70 -2.94
C SER A 53 6.03 -0.33 -3.49
N ILE A 54 4.99 -0.27 -4.31
CA ILE A 54 4.39 0.97 -4.80
C ILE A 54 3.16 1.25 -3.96
N SER A 55 3.19 2.36 -3.24
CA SER A 55 2.13 2.78 -2.34
C SER A 55 1.89 4.27 -2.49
N GLY A 56 0.74 4.77 -2.06
CA GLY A 56 0.36 6.16 -2.32
C GLY A 56 0.28 7.03 -1.08
N GLY A 57 0.63 8.31 -1.24
CA GLY A 57 -0.04 9.40 -0.53
C GLY A 57 -1.46 9.66 -1.07
N GLY A 58 -1.74 9.13 -2.26
CA GLY A 58 -3.07 8.94 -2.83
C GLY A 58 -3.24 7.48 -3.27
N ASP A 59 -3.67 7.24 -4.50
CA ASP A 59 -3.62 5.89 -5.10
C ASP A 59 -2.59 5.84 -6.24
N PRO A 60 -1.69 4.84 -6.28
CA PRO A 60 -0.70 4.71 -7.37
C PRO A 60 -1.31 4.59 -8.76
N LEU A 61 -2.55 4.14 -8.89
CA LEU A 61 -3.26 3.96 -10.16
C LEU A 61 -4.28 5.07 -10.45
N TYR A 62 -4.27 6.17 -9.67
CA TYR A 62 -5.20 7.27 -9.87
C TYR A 62 -5.09 7.84 -11.29
N ARG A 63 -6.19 7.70 -12.05
CA ARG A 63 -6.28 8.09 -13.47
C ARG A 63 -5.21 7.46 -14.37
N TYR A 64 -4.88 6.18 -14.12
CA TYR A 64 -3.87 5.44 -14.89
C TYR A 64 -3.99 5.62 -16.41
N SER A 65 -5.18 5.45 -16.99
CA SER A 65 -5.40 5.55 -18.44
C SER A 65 -5.50 6.99 -18.96
N ASP A 66 -5.89 7.96 -18.12
CA ASP A 66 -6.09 9.36 -18.53
C ASP A 66 -4.87 10.26 -18.28
N ASN A 67 -3.95 9.84 -17.41
CA ASN A 67 -2.81 10.62 -16.99
C ASN A 67 -1.52 9.92 -17.46
N PRO A 68 -0.90 10.36 -18.58
CA PRO A 68 0.25 9.67 -19.18
C PRO A 68 1.48 9.62 -18.26
N LEU A 69 1.54 10.46 -17.23
CA LEU A 69 2.60 10.40 -16.22
C LEU A 69 2.57 9.08 -15.43
N VAL A 70 1.39 8.55 -15.12
CA VAL A 70 1.23 7.36 -14.27
C VAL A 70 1.83 6.10 -14.92
N PRO A 71 1.43 5.69 -16.14
CA PRO A 71 2.03 4.52 -16.80
C PRO A 71 3.51 4.74 -17.12
N MET A 72 3.92 5.97 -17.47
CA MET A 72 5.33 6.29 -17.72
C MET A 72 6.18 6.10 -16.45
N TYR A 73 5.75 6.66 -15.32
CA TYR A 73 6.44 6.53 -14.03
C TYR A 73 6.51 5.07 -13.58
N LEU A 74 5.38 4.35 -13.61
CA LEU A 74 5.34 2.95 -13.18
C LEU A 74 6.14 2.04 -14.12
N GLY A 75 6.18 2.34 -15.42
CA GLY A 75 7.05 1.66 -16.39
C GLY A 75 8.54 1.87 -16.10
N MET A 76 8.95 3.07 -15.68
CA MET A 76 10.34 3.33 -15.28
C MET A 76 10.71 2.59 -14.00
N VAL A 77 9.84 2.59 -12.98
CA VAL A 77 10.06 1.81 -11.77
C VAL A 77 10.19 0.32 -12.09
N MET A 78 9.32 -0.20 -12.96
CA MET A 78 9.37 -1.58 -13.43
C MET A 78 10.69 -1.90 -14.13
N GLY A 79 11.16 -1.02 -15.03
CA GLY A 79 12.46 -1.18 -15.69
C GLY A 79 13.63 -1.24 -14.70
N ILE A 80 13.61 -0.39 -13.66
CA ILE A 80 14.62 -0.39 -12.58
C ILE A 80 14.56 -1.71 -11.79
N CYS A 81 13.35 -2.17 -11.43
CA CYS A 81 13.14 -3.41 -10.68
C CYS A 81 13.60 -4.65 -11.47
N ILE A 82 13.25 -4.73 -12.76
CA ILE A 82 13.70 -5.79 -13.66
C ILE A 82 15.22 -5.82 -13.76
N LYS A 83 15.85 -4.65 -13.97
CA LYS A 83 17.32 -4.53 -14.04
C LYS A 83 18.00 -4.98 -12.74
N ALA A 84 17.39 -4.67 -11.58
CA ALA A 84 17.90 -5.05 -10.28
C ALA A 84 17.57 -6.49 -9.87
N GLY A 85 16.72 -7.20 -10.62
CA GLY A 85 16.23 -8.53 -10.25
C GLY A 85 15.35 -8.52 -9.00
N ILE A 86 14.65 -7.41 -8.73
CA ILE A 86 13.84 -7.22 -7.53
C ILE A 86 12.35 -7.22 -7.91
N PRO A 87 11.52 -8.04 -7.26
CA PRO A 87 10.08 -8.06 -7.52
C PRO A 87 9.38 -6.79 -7.03
N MET A 88 8.26 -6.47 -7.69
CA MET A 88 7.38 -5.39 -7.30
C MET A 88 6.17 -5.88 -6.49
N GLU A 89 5.69 -5.02 -5.58
CA GLU A 89 4.39 -5.14 -4.91
C GLU A 89 3.57 -3.88 -5.20
N MET A 90 2.30 -4.02 -5.58
CA MET A 90 1.43 -2.88 -5.91
C MET A 90 0.31 -2.73 -4.87
N HIS A 91 0.21 -1.57 -4.22
CA HIS A 91 -0.94 -1.24 -3.37
C HIS A 91 -1.92 -0.35 -4.11
N THR A 92 -3.20 -0.68 -4.10
CA THR A 92 -4.24 0.14 -4.72
C THR A 92 -5.61 -0.15 -4.10
N SER A 93 -6.56 0.76 -4.23
CA SER A 93 -7.99 0.52 -4.01
C SER A 93 -8.78 0.34 -5.31
N TYR A 94 -8.12 0.41 -6.48
CA TYR A 94 -8.75 0.12 -7.77
C TYR A 94 -8.71 -1.37 -8.07
N THR A 95 -9.88 -2.01 -8.11
CA THR A 95 -10.03 -3.41 -8.54
C THR A 95 -10.03 -3.57 -10.06
N GLU A 96 -10.24 -2.47 -10.80
CA GLU A 96 -10.22 -2.41 -12.25
C GLU A 96 -9.24 -1.32 -12.72
N SER A 97 -8.23 -1.74 -13.49
CA SER A 97 -7.22 -0.86 -14.10
C SER A 97 -6.50 -1.58 -15.24
N GLU A 98 -5.98 -0.83 -16.21
CA GLU A 98 -5.14 -1.32 -17.31
C GLU A 98 -3.67 -1.55 -16.89
N PHE A 99 -3.36 -1.39 -15.60
CA PHE A 99 -2.02 -1.65 -15.08
C PHE A 99 -1.59 -3.12 -15.32
N PRO A 100 -0.37 -3.38 -15.81
CA PRO A 100 0.11 -4.73 -16.09
C PRO A 100 0.51 -5.48 -14.81
N TYR A 101 -0.49 -6.02 -14.10
CA TYR A 101 -0.31 -6.71 -12.81
C TYR A 101 0.64 -7.92 -12.83
N HIS A 102 0.87 -8.55 -13.99
CA HIS A 102 1.74 -9.72 -14.12
C HIS A 102 3.23 -9.46 -13.80
N PHE A 103 3.65 -8.19 -13.69
CA PHE A 103 4.99 -7.84 -13.21
C PHE A 103 5.11 -7.79 -11.68
N CYS A 104 3.98 -7.83 -10.97
CA CYS A 104 3.97 -7.81 -9.52
C CYS A 104 4.09 -9.23 -8.97
N LYS A 105 4.96 -9.41 -7.97
CA LYS A 105 4.94 -10.59 -7.11
C LYS A 105 3.67 -10.62 -6.28
N ARG A 106 3.21 -9.45 -5.82
CA ARG A 106 2.00 -9.29 -5.02
C ARG A 106 1.22 -8.03 -5.41
N VAL A 107 -0.10 -8.13 -5.42
CA VAL A 107 -1.02 -7.00 -5.52
C VAL A 107 -1.85 -6.92 -4.25
N VAL A 108 -1.90 -5.73 -3.65
CA VAL A 108 -2.49 -5.48 -2.34
C VAL A 108 -3.67 -4.51 -2.51
N TYR A 109 -4.87 -5.05 -2.44
CA TYR A 109 -6.11 -4.28 -2.52
C TYR A 109 -6.51 -3.73 -1.16
N HIS A 110 -6.63 -2.41 -1.05
CA HIS A 110 -7.17 -1.74 0.15
C HIS A 110 -8.68 -1.58 0.01
N LEU A 111 -9.43 -2.41 0.73
CA LEU A 111 -10.88 -2.50 0.65
C LEU A 111 -11.54 -1.83 1.86
N GLN A 112 -12.81 -1.44 1.72
CA GLN A 112 -13.56 -0.74 2.77
C GLN A 112 -14.67 -1.59 3.36
N SER A 113 -15.30 -2.46 2.56
CA SER A 113 -16.38 -3.33 3.02
C SER A 113 -16.27 -4.76 2.50
N VAL A 114 -17.09 -5.65 3.05
CA VAL A 114 -17.12 -7.07 2.65
C VAL A 114 -17.55 -7.22 1.20
N GLU A 115 -18.48 -6.37 0.75
CA GLU A 115 -18.99 -6.35 -0.62
C GLU A 115 -17.89 -6.04 -1.65
N ASP A 116 -16.87 -5.27 -1.26
CA ASP A 116 -15.74 -4.96 -2.16
C ASP A 116 -14.94 -6.23 -2.55
N LEU A 117 -15.01 -7.30 -1.74
CA LEU A 117 -14.28 -8.55 -1.99
C LEU A 117 -14.75 -9.22 -3.29
N GLU A 118 -16.02 -9.07 -3.64
CA GLU A 118 -16.60 -9.65 -4.87
C GLU A 118 -16.01 -9.03 -6.14
N ASN A 119 -15.45 -7.82 -6.03
CA ASN A 119 -14.84 -7.11 -7.16
C ASN A 119 -13.35 -7.46 -7.36
N VAL A 120 -12.74 -8.22 -6.44
CA VAL A 120 -11.33 -8.59 -6.55
C VAL A 120 -11.17 -9.75 -7.51
N VAL A 121 -10.39 -9.52 -8.57
CA VAL A 121 -10.12 -10.52 -9.62
C VAL A 121 -8.61 -10.63 -9.82
N ARG A 122 -8.09 -11.85 -9.71
CA ARG A 122 -6.69 -12.14 -10.03
C ARG A 122 -6.47 -11.97 -11.53
N ARG A 123 -5.41 -11.27 -11.92
CA ARG A 123 -5.11 -10.93 -13.33
C ARG A 123 -3.94 -11.74 -13.89
N GLY A 124 -3.15 -12.40 -13.06
CA GLY A 124 -2.03 -13.23 -13.46
C GLY A 124 -1.66 -14.26 -12.41
N ALA A 125 -0.36 -14.40 -12.16
CA ALA A 125 0.20 -15.31 -11.17
C ALA A 125 0.68 -14.59 -9.89
N GLU A 126 0.34 -13.31 -9.75
CA GLU A 126 0.61 -12.53 -8.55
C GLU A 126 -0.08 -13.14 -7.33
N ILE A 127 0.53 -12.96 -6.17
CA ILE A 127 -0.14 -13.15 -4.89
C ILE A 127 -1.15 -12.00 -4.73
N VAL A 128 -2.41 -12.30 -4.46
CA VAL A 128 -3.45 -11.30 -4.21
C VAL A 128 -3.67 -11.20 -2.71
N ARG A 129 -3.42 -10.01 -2.15
CA ARG A 129 -3.69 -9.69 -0.75
C ARG A 129 -4.80 -8.66 -0.67
N VAL A 130 -5.74 -8.86 0.25
CA VAL A 130 -6.71 -7.83 0.63
C VAL A 130 -6.36 -7.26 2.01
N VAL A 131 -6.56 -5.95 2.17
CA VAL A 131 -6.26 -5.22 3.39
C VAL A 131 -7.50 -4.43 3.81
N PHE A 132 -7.87 -4.56 5.08
CA PHE A 132 -8.87 -3.74 5.74
C PHE A 132 -8.25 -2.95 6.88
N VAL A 133 -8.72 -1.73 7.12
CA VAL A 133 -8.34 -0.99 8.34
C VAL A 133 -9.29 -1.34 9.47
N ALA A 134 -8.73 -1.67 10.64
CA ALA A 134 -9.48 -2.01 11.83
C ALA A 134 -10.08 -0.73 12.45
N THR A 135 -11.29 -0.38 12.03
CA THR A 135 -12.04 0.78 12.54
C THR A 135 -13.05 0.37 13.62
N GLU A 136 -13.66 1.34 14.30
CA GLU A 136 -14.76 1.10 15.25
C GLU A 136 -15.95 0.34 14.64
N LYS A 137 -16.16 0.51 13.32
CA LYS A 137 -17.29 -0.09 12.60
C LYS A 137 -17.04 -1.54 12.26
N LEU A 138 -15.79 -1.96 12.17
CA LEU A 138 -15.41 -3.31 11.77
C LEU A 138 -15.55 -4.26 12.97
N SER A 139 -16.75 -4.84 13.13
CA SER A 139 -17.10 -5.78 14.18
C SER A 139 -16.36 -7.12 14.05
N ARG A 140 -16.35 -7.93 15.13
CA ARG A 140 -15.78 -9.30 15.09
C ARG A 140 -16.52 -10.21 14.10
N GLU A 141 -17.83 -9.99 13.94
CA GLU A 141 -18.64 -10.74 12.98
C GLU A 141 -18.19 -10.42 11.55
N GLU A 142 -18.00 -9.14 11.22
CA GLU A 142 -17.48 -8.74 9.91
C GLU A 142 -16.05 -9.25 9.66
N ILE A 143 -15.16 -9.18 10.67
CA ILE A 143 -13.80 -9.75 10.55
C ILE A 143 -13.86 -11.25 10.22
N ASN A 144 -14.72 -12.01 10.89
CA ASN A 144 -14.88 -13.43 10.59
C ASN A 144 -15.47 -13.65 9.20
N ARG A 145 -16.48 -12.87 8.79
CA ARG A 145 -17.06 -12.96 7.44
C ARG A 145 -16.02 -12.69 6.35
N ILE A 146 -15.16 -11.69 6.54
CA ILE A 146 -14.03 -11.39 5.64
C ILE A 146 -13.07 -12.58 5.60
N SER A 147 -12.68 -13.10 6.77
CA SER A 147 -11.76 -14.24 6.87
C SER A 147 -12.31 -15.50 6.20
N ASP A 148 -13.60 -15.78 6.36
CA ASP A 148 -14.27 -16.91 5.73
C ASP A 148 -14.39 -16.74 4.21
N PHE A 149 -14.69 -15.52 3.75
CA PHE A 149 -14.70 -15.23 2.31
C PHE A 149 -13.33 -15.48 1.69
N VAL A 150 -12.27 -14.90 2.26
CA VAL A 150 -10.90 -15.04 1.72
C VAL A 150 -10.47 -16.51 1.72
N ARG A 151 -10.76 -17.25 2.80
CA ARG A 151 -10.42 -18.69 2.90
C ARG A 151 -11.11 -19.56 1.83
N CYS A 152 -12.28 -19.14 1.37
CA CYS A 152 -13.05 -19.84 0.34
C CYS A 152 -12.82 -19.27 -1.08
N SER A 153 -12.01 -18.23 -1.22
CA SER A 153 -11.76 -17.56 -2.50
C SER A 153 -10.63 -18.25 -3.27
N ASP A 154 -10.79 -18.37 -4.59
CA ASP A 154 -9.72 -18.72 -5.52
C ASP A 154 -8.98 -17.47 -6.06
N GLN A 155 -9.55 -16.28 -5.84
CA GLN A 155 -9.01 -15.00 -6.31
C GLN A 155 -8.04 -14.35 -5.31
N ILE A 156 -8.17 -14.63 -4.01
CA ILE A 156 -7.43 -13.95 -2.94
C ILE A 156 -6.61 -14.97 -2.15
N ASP A 157 -5.31 -14.71 -1.97
CA ASP A 157 -4.39 -15.59 -1.25
C ASP A 157 -4.18 -15.17 0.21
N GLU A 158 -4.17 -13.87 0.47
CA GLU A 158 -3.72 -13.32 1.75
C GLU A 158 -4.71 -12.27 2.29
N LEU A 159 -4.97 -12.33 3.60
CA LEU A 159 -5.77 -11.34 4.31
C LEU A 159 -4.90 -10.59 5.31
N SER A 160 -5.00 -9.26 5.34
CA SER A 160 -4.42 -8.45 6.40
C SER A 160 -5.41 -7.45 6.97
N PHE A 161 -5.25 -7.17 8.26
CA PHE A 161 -5.91 -6.06 8.94
C PHE A 161 -4.85 -5.06 9.40
N ARG A 162 -5.05 -3.79 9.12
CA ARG A 162 -4.15 -2.72 9.53
C ARG A 162 -4.72 -1.95 10.71
N GLN A 163 -3.89 -1.69 11.71
CA GLN A 163 -4.24 -0.83 12.84
C GLN A 163 -4.63 0.58 12.36
N MET A 164 -5.73 1.10 12.88
CA MET A 164 -6.22 2.44 12.60
C MET A 164 -5.31 3.51 13.22
N VAL A 165 -5.20 4.64 12.53
CA VAL A 165 -4.58 5.86 13.02
C VAL A 165 -5.57 7.00 12.87
N ASN A 166 -5.80 7.75 13.94
CA ASN A 166 -6.76 8.84 13.97
C ASN A 166 -6.20 10.13 13.34
N ASP A 167 -7.00 11.20 13.41
CA ASP A 167 -6.71 12.54 12.89
C ASP A 167 -5.65 13.31 13.71
N ARG A 168 -5.17 12.73 14.81
CA ARG A 168 -4.06 13.23 15.65
C ARG A 168 -2.80 12.40 15.49
N TYR A 169 -2.77 11.52 14.51
CA TYR A 169 -1.67 10.60 14.22
C TYR A 169 -1.43 9.59 15.35
N GLU A 170 -2.46 9.29 16.14
CA GLU A 170 -2.41 8.34 17.25
C GLU A 170 -3.01 6.99 16.85
N THR A 171 -2.44 5.90 17.36
CA THR A 171 -2.92 4.54 17.08
C THR A 171 -4.21 4.22 17.85
N GLU A 172 -5.19 3.67 17.15
CA GLU A 172 -6.42 3.14 17.75
C GLU A 172 -6.37 1.61 17.84
N TYR A 173 -7.12 1.04 18.80
CA TYR A 173 -7.02 -0.36 19.22
C TYR A 173 -8.32 -1.16 19.04
N TYR A 174 -9.07 -0.86 17.98
CA TYR A 174 -10.32 -1.55 17.68
C TYR A 174 -10.10 -3.04 17.41
N ASN A 175 -10.80 -3.90 18.15
CA ASN A 175 -10.70 -5.37 18.09
C ASN A 175 -9.26 -5.92 18.20
N ASP A 176 -8.34 -5.18 18.83
CA ASP A 176 -6.90 -5.48 18.85
C ASP A 176 -6.58 -6.89 19.37
N ASP A 177 -7.10 -7.29 20.53
CA ASP A 177 -6.89 -8.64 21.08
C ASP A 177 -7.42 -9.75 20.17
N PHE A 178 -8.55 -9.50 19.51
CA PHE A 178 -9.17 -10.45 18.59
C PHE A 178 -8.34 -10.59 17.31
N LEU A 179 -7.88 -9.47 16.75
CA LEU A 179 -7.02 -9.44 15.57
C LEU A 179 -5.65 -10.07 15.85
N LYS A 180 -5.06 -9.84 17.03
CA LYS A 180 -3.83 -10.53 17.48
C LYS A 180 -4.05 -12.03 17.62
N ALA A 181 -5.16 -12.46 18.21
CA ALA A 181 -5.46 -13.88 18.37
C ALA A 181 -5.59 -14.59 17.02
N GLY A 182 -6.25 -13.98 16.03
CA GLY A 182 -6.32 -14.52 14.67
C GLY A 182 -4.99 -14.48 13.92
N HIS A 183 -4.18 -13.42 14.11
CA HIS A 183 -2.81 -13.36 13.60
C HIS A 183 -1.98 -14.55 14.09
N ASN A 184 -1.97 -14.80 15.40
CA ASN A 184 -1.20 -15.89 16.00
C ASN A 184 -1.69 -17.28 15.57
N LYS A 185 -2.95 -17.40 15.13
CA LYS A 185 -3.53 -18.63 14.57
C LYS A 185 -3.28 -18.79 13.07
N GLY A 186 -2.67 -17.80 12.40
CA GLY A 186 -2.43 -17.82 10.97
C GLY A 186 -3.68 -17.58 10.12
N LEU A 187 -4.74 -16.99 10.68
CA LEU A 187 -5.97 -16.70 9.94
C LEU A 187 -5.84 -15.45 9.05
N TRP A 188 -5.03 -14.50 9.46
CA TRP A 188 -4.74 -13.24 8.76
C TRP A 188 -3.43 -12.64 9.29
N HIS A 189 -2.93 -11.59 8.64
CA HIS A 189 -1.87 -10.76 9.20
C HIS A 189 -2.45 -9.49 9.82
N TYR A 190 -2.36 -9.36 11.15
CA TYR A 190 -2.58 -8.08 11.81
C TYR A 190 -1.31 -7.22 11.81
N ILE A 191 -1.36 -6.05 11.18
CA ILE A 191 -0.24 -5.10 10.98
C ILE A 191 -0.47 -3.87 11.86
N ARG A 192 0.43 -3.62 12.82
CA ARG A 192 0.38 -2.45 13.71
C ARG A 192 1.24 -1.31 13.17
N GLN A 193 0.99 -0.10 13.65
CA GLN A 193 1.85 1.04 13.29
C GLN A 193 3.30 0.79 13.71
N LYS A 194 4.23 1.28 12.88
CA LYS A 194 5.68 1.03 12.97
C LYS A 194 6.11 -0.40 12.57
N ASP A 195 5.20 -1.26 12.15
CA ASP A 195 5.56 -2.48 11.43
C ASP A 195 6.06 -2.07 10.05
N TYR A 196 7.37 -1.86 9.98
CA TYR A 196 8.28 -1.88 8.83
C TYR A 196 7.81 -1.12 7.59
N ASN A 197 8.51 -0.05 7.21
CA ASN A 197 8.89 0.23 5.82
C ASN A 197 9.90 1.36 5.77
N ILE A 198 10.89 1.22 4.89
CA ILE A 198 11.68 2.36 4.44
C ILE A 198 10.91 2.97 3.29
N TYR A 199 10.65 4.27 3.35
CA TYR A 199 9.90 4.98 2.31
C TYR A 199 10.86 5.67 1.36
N TYR A 200 10.48 5.73 0.09
CA TYR A 200 11.15 6.52 -0.93
C TYR A 200 10.15 7.51 -1.53
N ALA A 201 10.48 8.79 -1.55
CA ALA A 201 9.69 9.82 -2.24
C ALA A 201 10.63 10.88 -2.80
N GLU A 202 10.48 11.19 -4.09
CA GLU A 202 11.22 12.25 -4.78
C GLU A 202 12.73 12.31 -4.43
N ASN A 203 13.47 11.23 -4.75
CA ASN A 203 14.91 11.09 -4.51
C ASN A 203 15.38 11.06 -3.04
N ARG A 204 14.46 10.91 -2.08
CA ARG A 204 14.76 10.89 -0.64
C ARG A 204 14.23 9.62 0.03
N ILE A 205 14.90 9.22 1.11
CA ILE A 205 14.57 8.05 1.93
C ILE A 205 14.05 8.53 3.28
N TYR A 206 12.95 7.92 3.74
CA TYR A 206 12.34 8.20 5.04
C TYR A 206 12.15 6.91 5.85
N THR A 207 12.11 7.05 7.17
CA THR A 207 11.82 5.93 8.09
C THR A 207 10.48 6.07 8.79
N LYS A 208 9.85 7.26 8.73
CA LYS A 208 8.47 7.48 9.14
C LYS A 208 7.69 8.15 8.03
N PHE A 209 6.44 7.73 7.85
CA PHE A 209 5.57 8.31 6.83
C PHE A 209 5.27 9.80 7.09
N SER A 210 5.15 10.21 8.36
CA SER A 210 4.97 11.62 8.75
C SER A 210 6.17 12.51 8.43
N GLU A 211 7.38 11.96 8.26
CA GLU A 211 8.59 12.75 7.95
C GLU A 211 8.63 13.21 6.49
N ILE A 212 7.82 12.61 5.61
CA ILE A 212 7.75 12.95 4.19
C ILE A 212 7.35 14.43 3.98
N GLU A 213 6.57 15.01 4.89
CA GLU A 213 6.17 16.43 4.81
C GLU A 213 7.28 17.41 5.23
N ALA A 214 8.08 17.07 6.24
CA ALA A 214 8.99 18.01 6.90
C ALA A 214 10.00 18.64 5.93
N ASP A 215 10.42 17.85 4.94
CA ASP A 215 11.40 18.23 3.93
C ASP A 215 10.89 19.24 2.90
N ILE A 216 9.57 19.32 2.66
CA ILE A 216 8.99 20.27 1.70
C ILE A 216 9.05 21.71 2.27
N GLN A 217 9.12 21.85 3.60
CA GLN A 217 9.22 23.17 4.23
C GLN A 217 10.65 23.73 4.26
N GLU A 218 11.68 22.88 4.14
CA GLU A 218 13.08 23.33 4.12
C GLU A 218 13.55 23.80 2.73
N GLU A 219 12.83 23.49 1.66
CA GLU A 219 13.14 23.93 0.27
C GLU A 219 12.43 25.24 -0.15
N ARG A 220 11.84 26.00 0.79
CA ARG A 220 11.23 27.33 0.54
C ARG A 220 12.03 28.45 1.17
#